data_AF-A0AA52EBS3-F1
#
_entry.id   AF-A0AA52EBS3-F1
#
_cell.length_a   1.000
_cell.length_b   1.000
_cell.length_c   1.000
_cell.angle_alpha   90.00
_cell.angle_beta   90.00
_cell.angle_gamma   90.00
#
_symmetry.space_group_name_H-M   'P 1'
#
loop_
_entity.id
_entity.type
_entity.pdbx_description
1 polymer ?
#
loop_
_entity_poly.entity_id
_entity_poly.type
_entity_poly.pdbx_seq_one_letter_code
_entity_poly.pdbx_strand_id
1 'polypeptide(L)'
;MSRILYILITLTLLCLAQPLQADDPMKPAKESAAIKEAKRLAKIGGTAIYCKEEPEIMNEFVDKARTHLLMLAKDKYDRVFATVDFKNLMTAFSVKKPDVKCEQTILDLKKFLRK
;
A
#
# COMPACT_ATOMS: atom_id res chain seq x y z
N MET A 1 47.70 -49.62 0.45
CA MET A 1 46.49 -48.93 -0.06
C MET A 1 45.33 -49.16 0.91
N SER A 2 44.41 -48.20 1.06
CA SER A 2 43.05 -48.40 1.63
C SER A 2 42.77 -48.16 3.12
N ARG A 3 43.31 -47.13 3.79
CA ARG A 3 42.65 -46.60 5.01
C ARG A 3 42.65 -45.07 5.19
N ILE A 4 43.61 -44.35 4.59
CA ILE A 4 43.69 -42.88 4.73
C ILE A 4 42.73 -42.15 3.79
N LEU A 5 42.28 -42.81 2.70
CA LEU A 5 41.42 -42.18 1.68
C LEU A 5 39.94 -42.06 2.08
N TYR A 6 39.50 -42.72 3.15
CA TYR A 6 38.10 -42.69 3.59
C TYR A 6 37.76 -41.57 4.59
N ILE A 7 38.75 -40.98 5.24
CA ILE A 7 38.53 -39.93 6.27
C ILE A 7 38.35 -38.55 5.62
N LEU A 8 38.89 -38.35 4.42
CA LEU A 8 38.78 -37.07 3.69
C LEU A 8 37.45 -36.91 2.93
N ILE A 9 36.66 -37.97 2.74
CA ILE A 9 35.40 -37.91 1.98
C ILE A 9 34.19 -37.66 2.91
N THR A 10 34.30 -37.95 4.21
CA THR A 10 33.20 -37.74 5.16
C THR A 10 33.13 -36.32 5.72
N LEU A 11 34.17 -35.49 5.54
CA LEU A 11 34.18 -34.11 6.07
C LEU A 11 33.58 -33.07 5.10
N THR A 12 33.36 -33.42 3.82
CA THR A 12 32.78 -32.53 2.81
C THR A 12 31.27 -32.70 2.63
N LEU A 13 30.60 -33.48 3.50
CA LEU A 13 29.15 -33.70 3.43
C LEU A 13 28.34 -32.93 4.47
N LEU A 14 28.94 -31.96 5.18
CA LEU A 14 28.27 -31.21 6.25
C LEU A 14 27.90 -29.75 5.91
N CYS A 15 28.11 -29.29 4.67
CA CYS A 15 27.90 -27.88 4.31
C CYS A 15 26.65 -27.57 3.44
N LEU A 16 25.77 -28.53 3.16
CA LEU A 16 24.61 -28.29 2.27
C LEU A 16 23.24 -28.47 2.94
N ALA A 17 23.18 -28.51 4.27
CA ALA A 17 21.92 -28.41 5.00
C ALA A 17 21.80 -27.03 5.65
N GLN A 18 21.93 -25.97 4.86
CA GLN A 18 21.25 -24.74 5.24
C GLN A 18 19.74 -25.05 5.16
N PRO A 19 18.98 -24.92 6.25
CA PRO A 19 17.54 -24.87 6.10
C PRO A 19 17.27 -23.65 5.23
N LEU A 20 16.89 -23.89 3.97
CA LEU A 20 16.07 -22.97 3.21
C LEU A 20 14.92 -22.64 4.15
N GLN A 21 15.03 -21.53 4.88
CA GLN A 21 13.90 -20.84 5.44
C GLN A 21 13.05 -20.48 4.22
N ALA A 22 12.20 -21.41 3.81
CA ALA A 22 11.10 -21.13 2.94
C ALA A 22 10.30 -20.10 3.72
N ASP A 23 10.45 -18.84 3.33
CA ASP A 23 9.52 -17.79 3.72
C ASP A 23 8.13 -18.35 3.46
N ASP A 24 7.42 -18.56 4.57
CA ASP A 24 6.09 -19.13 4.66
C ASP A 24 5.21 -18.56 3.53
N PRO A 25 4.86 -19.35 2.48
CA PRO A 25 4.30 -18.83 1.23
C PRO A 25 2.87 -18.27 1.37
N MET A 26 2.38 -18.14 2.61
CA MET A 26 1.00 -17.89 2.94
C MET A 26 0.81 -16.81 4.01
N LYS A 27 1.84 -16.01 4.31
CA LYS A 27 1.61 -14.73 4.99
C LYS A 27 1.14 -13.71 3.95
N PRO A 28 -0.05 -13.09 4.11
CA PRO A 28 -0.47 -12.03 3.22
C PRO A 28 0.63 -10.97 3.19
N ALA A 29 1.11 -10.64 1.99
CA ALA A 29 2.11 -9.61 1.81
C ALA A 29 1.66 -8.36 2.58
N LYS A 30 2.52 -7.86 3.47
CA LYS A 30 2.20 -6.71 4.32
C LYS A 30 1.77 -5.56 3.40
N GLU A 31 0.54 -5.06 3.59
CA GLU A 31 -0.01 -3.96 2.79
C GLU A 31 0.98 -2.79 2.74
N SER A 32 1.29 -2.33 1.53
CA SER A 32 2.26 -1.25 1.35
C SER A 32 1.69 0.07 1.89
N ALA A 33 2.59 0.98 2.30
CA ALA A 33 2.19 2.27 2.85
C ALA A 33 1.37 3.08 1.84
N ALA A 34 1.70 2.98 0.55
CA ALA A 34 0.96 3.64 -0.53
C ALA A 34 -0.48 3.10 -0.65
N ILE A 35 -0.67 1.78 -0.63
CA ILE A 35 -2.02 1.18 -0.73
C ILE A 35 -2.87 1.54 0.50
N LYS A 36 -2.28 1.46 1.69
CA LYS A 36 -2.97 1.85 2.93
C LYS A 36 -3.40 3.32 2.89
N GLU A 37 -2.52 4.19 2.42
CA GLU A 37 -2.81 5.62 2.31
C GLU A 37 -3.81 5.94 1.19
N ALA A 38 -3.78 5.20 0.08
CA ALA A 38 -4.74 5.30 -1.01
C ALA A 38 -6.17 5.08 -0.51
N LYS A 39 -6.40 4.04 0.31
CA LYS A 39 -7.71 3.77 0.93
C LYS A 39 -8.16 4.91 1.84
N ARG A 40 -7.25 5.48 2.64
CA ARG A 40 -7.53 6.59 3.53
C ARG A 40 -7.93 7.85 2.76
N LEU A 41 -7.13 8.22 1.75
CA LEU A 41 -7.38 9.40 0.91
C LEU A 41 -8.64 9.23 0.06
N ALA A 42 -8.90 8.03 -0.46
CA ALA A 42 -10.11 7.73 -1.20
C ALA A 42 -11.36 7.91 -0.35
N LYS A 43 -11.33 7.49 0.92
CA LYS A 43 -12.42 7.70 1.86
C LYS A 43 -12.69 9.19 2.08
N ILE A 44 -11.65 10.00 2.27
CA ILE A 44 -11.78 11.45 2.44
C ILE A 44 -12.36 12.08 1.18
N GLY A 45 -11.71 11.86 0.02
CA GLY A 45 -12.12 12.48 -1.23
C GLY A 45 -13.50 12.04 -1.70
N GLY A 46 -13.80 10.75 -1.62
CA GLY A 46 -15.11 10.22 -2.01
C GLY A 46 -16.22 10.74 -1.11
N THR A 47 -15.99 10.76 0.21
CA THR A 47 -16.96 11.34 1.14
C THR A 47 -17.14 12.85 0.90
N ALA A 48 -16.07 13.58 0.58
CA ALA A 48 -16.17 15.00 0.26
C ALA A 48 -17.02 15.24 -1.01
N ILE A 49 -16.89 14.39 -2.03
CA ILE A 49 -17.76 14.42 -3.22
C ILE A 49 -19.22 14.15 -2.84
N TYR A 50 -19.48 13.14 -1.99
CA TYR A 50 -20.84 12.88 -1.49
C TYR A 50 -21.41 14.13 -0.78
N CYS A 51 -20.57 14.80 0.02
CA CYS A 51 -20.91 16.03 0.74
C CYS A 51 -20.98 17.29 -0.15
N LYS A 52 -20.81 17.15 -1.48
CA LYS A 52 -20.88 18.22 -2.47
C LYS A 52 -19.83 19.32 -2.25
N GLU A 53 -18.62 18.93 -1.87
CA GLU A 53 -17.47 19.85 -1.80
C GLU A 53 -17.17 20.46 -3.19
N GLU A 54 -16.59 21.66 -3.19
CA GLU A 54 -16.33 22.43 -4.41
C GLU A 54 -15.42 21.65 -5.40
N PRO A 55 -15.79 21.58 -6.70
CA PRO A 55 -15.01 20.85 -7.70
C PRO A 55 -13.55 21.29 -7.80
N GLU A 56 -13.27 22.57 -7.63
CA GLU A 56 -11.93 23.16 -7.69
C GLU A 56 -11.04 22.62 -6.56
N ILE A 57 -11.59 22.60 -5.33
CA ILE A 57 -10.93 22.03 -4.15
C ILE A 57 -10.70 20.53 -4.34
N MET A 58 -11.69 19.83 -4.91
CA MET A 58 -11.58 18.40 -5.17
C MET A 58 -10.51 18.06 -6.22
N ASN A 59 -10.36 18.89 -7.26
CA ASN A 59 -9.31 18.71 -8.26
C ASN A 59 -7.92 18.88 -7.64
N GLU A 60 -7.72 19.94 -6.84
CA GLU A 60 -6.47 20.15 -6.10
C GLU A 60 -6.17 18.96 -5.18
N PHE A 61 -7.18 18.46 -4.45
CA PHE A 61 -7.04 17.31 -3.57
C PHE A 61 -6.61 16.06 -4.33
N VAL A 62 -7.25 15.75 -5.46
CA VAL A 62 -6.94 14.56 -6.27
C VAL A 62 -5.51 14.60 -6.80
N ASP A 63 -5.05 15.73 -7.31
CA ASP A 63 -3.70 15.86 -7.87
C ASP A 63 -2.63 15.77 -6.78
N LYS A 64 -2.87 16.40 -5.63
CA LYS A 64 -1.99 16.32 -4.47
C LYS A 64 -1.96 14.91 -3.86
N ALA A 65 -3.12 14.25 -3.77
CA ALA A 65 -3.24 12.86 -3.31
C ALA A 65 -2.45 11.92 -4.22
N ARG A 66 -2.61 12.02 -5.55
CA ARG A 66 -1.84 11.21 -6.51
C ARG A 66 -0.34 11.40 -6.35
N THR A 67 0.12 12.65 -6.27
CA THR A 67 1.55 12.95 -6.05
C THR A 67 2.04 12.33 -4.75
N HIS A 68 1.27 12.45 -3.68
CA HIS A 68 1.59 11.85 -2.39
C HIS A 68 1.71 10.32 -2.45
N LEU A 69 0.78 9.65 -3.13
CA LEU A 69 0.80 8.19 -3.30
C LEU A 69 2.00 7.73 -4.11
N LEU A 70 2.39 8.47 -5.14
CA LEU A 70 3.60 8.16 -5.93
C LEU A 70 4.87 8.27 -5.10
N MET A 71 4.94 9.23 -4.16
CA MET A 71 6.08 9.37 -3.24
C MET A 71 6.16 8.24 -2.21
N LEU A 72 5.01 7.68 -1.80
CA LEU A 72 4.97 6.58 -0.83
C LEU A 72 5.21 5.19 -1.45
N ALA A 73 5.02 5.05 -2.75
CA ALA A 73 5.11 3.78 -3.44
C ALA A 73 6.57 3.33 -3.62
N LYS A 74 6.85 2.07 -3.27
CA LYS A 74 8.22 1.53 -3.28
C LYS A 74 8.69 1.10 -4.66
N ASP A 75 7.76 0.67 -5.50
CA ASP A 75 8.04 0.17 -6.85
C ASP A 75 6.89 0.52 -7.82
N LYS A 76 7.02 0.07 -9.08
CA LYS A 76 6.01 0.33 -10.12
C LYS A 76 4.68 -0.36 -9.85
N TYR A 77 4.69 -1.53 -9.22
CA TYR A 77 3.48 -2.27 -8.90
C TYR A 77 2.67 -1.53 -7.84
N ASP A 78 3.32 -1.13 -6.74
CA ASP A 78 2.73 -0.32 -5.68
C ASP A 78 2.10 0.98 -6.23
N ARG A 79 2.77 1.65 -7.17
CA ARG A 79 2.26 2.87 -7.81
C ARG A 79 0.94 2.63 -8.53
N VAL A 80 0.89 1.56 -9.33
CA VAL A 80 -0.30 1.22 -10.12
C VAL A 80 -1.45 0.85 -9.17
N PHE A 81 -1.20 -0.03 -8.21
CA PHE A 81 -2.23 -0.48 -7.27
C PHE A 81 -2.76 0.66 -6.40
N ALA A 82 -1.88 1.47 -5.80
CA ALA A 82 -2.32 2.61 -5.00
C ALA A 82 -3.15 3.61 -5.80
N THR A 83 -2.78 3.87 -7.06
CA THR A 83 -3.52 4.81 -7.92
C THR A 83 -4.90 4.25 -8.33
N VAL A 84 -4.96 2.96 -8.69
CA VAL A 84 -6.20 2.29 -9.08
C VAL A 84 -7.15 2.19 -7.89
N ASP A 85 -6.65 1.74 -6.73
CA ASP A 85 -7.43 1.65 -5.50
C ASP A 85 -7.96 3.02 -5.08
N PHE A 86 -7.11 4.06 -5.14
CA PHE A 86 -7.53 5.41 -4.81
C PHE A 86 -8.73 5.85 -5.67
N LYS A 87 -8.63 5.71 -7.00
CA LYS A 87 -9.71 6.11 -7.92
C LYS A 87 -10.99 5.32 -7.69
N ASN A 88 -10.89 4.00 -7.65
CA ASN A 88 -12.05 3.12 -7.55
C ASN A 88 -12.78 3.31 -6.23
N LEU A 89 -12.05 3.38 -5.12
CA LEU A 89 -12.62 3.57 -3.81
C LEU A 89 -13.20 4.99 -3.65
N MET A 90 -12.58 6.01 -4.24
CA MET A 90 -13.11 7.37 -4.21
C MET A 90 -14.50 7.42 -4.86
N THR A 91 -14.67 6.78 -6.02
CA THR A 91 -15.99 6.63 -6.65
C THR A 91 -16.95 5.86 -5.75
N ALA A 92 -16.54 4.73 -5.17
CA ALA A 92 -17.39 3.94 -4.29
C ALA A 92 -17.87 4.72 -3.05
N PHE A 93 -16.99 5.51 -2.43
CA PHE A 93 -17.35 6.35 -1.28
C PHE A 93 -18.19 7.57 -1.66
N SER A 94 -18.14 8.04 -2.92
CA SER A 94 -18.93 9.19 -3.37
C SER A 94 -20.43 8.97 -3.51
N VAL A 95 -20.86 7.71 -3.57
CA VAL A 95 -22.27 7.34 -3.76
C VAL A 95 -22.93 6.80 -2.49
N LYS A 96 -22.15 6.50 -1.45
CA LYS A 96 -22.65 5.93 -0.20
C LYS A 96 -22.65 6.99 0.90
N LYS A 97 -23.74 7.05 1.67
CA LYS A 97 -23.81 7.89 2.87
C LYS A 97 -22.65 7.54 3.82
N PRO A 98 -21.83 8.53 4.23
CA PRO A 98 -20.69 8.27 5.09
C PRO A 98 -21.11 8.01 6.53
N ASP A 99 -20.32 7.19 7.23
CA ASP A 99 -20.45 6.97 8.67
C ASP A 99 -19.99 8.20 9.48
N VAL A 100 -19.18 9.05 8.85
CA VAL A 100 -18.59 10.26 9.43
C VAL A 100 -19.37 11.49 8.97
N LYS A 101 -19.47 12.51 9.83
CA LYS A 101 -20.12 13.78 9.49
C LYS A 101 -19.36 14.51 8.36
N CYS A 102 -20.08 15.23 7.51
CA CYS A 102 -19.50 15.96 6.38
C CYS A 102 -18.49 17.00 6.84
N GLU A 103 -18.77 17.73 7.92
CA GLU A 103 -17.90 18.77 8.48
C GLU A 103 -16.52 18.22 8.87
N GLN A 104 -16.49 17.01 9.44
CA GLN A 104 -15.24 16.34 9.80
C GLN A 104 -14.43 15.98 8.55
N THR A 105 -15.11 15.47 7.51
CA THR A 105 -14.45 15.12 6.24
C THR A 105 -13.84 16.35 5.58
N ILE A 106 -14.58 17.47 5.57
CA ILE A 106 -14.12 18.75 5.01
C ILE A 106 -12.90 19.27 5.78
N LEU A 107 -12.89 19.13 7.11
CA LEU A 107 -11.74 19.49 7.94
C LEU A 107 -10.51 18.62 7.60
N ASP A 108 -10.70 17.31 7.46
CA ASP A 108 -9.62 16.38 7.12
C ASP A 108 -9.06 16.63 5.73
N LEU A 109 -9.93 16.95 4.76
CA LEU A 109 -9.55 17.36 3.41
C LEU A 109 -8.72 18.63 3.43
N LYS A 110 -9.17 19.69 4.11
CA LYS A 110 -8.44 20.96 4.22
C LYS A 110 -7.11 20.78 4.95
N LYS A 111 -7.06 19.93 5.97
CA LYS A 111 -5.83 19.59 6.68
C LYS A 111 -4.83 18.88 5.78
N PHE A 112 -5.28 18.01 4.88
CA PHE A 112 -4.41 17.37 3.89
C PHE A 112 -3.88 18.38 2.87
N LEU A 113 -4.74 19.27 2.35
CA LEU A 113 -4.35 20.29 1.39
C LEU A 113 -3.33 21.30 1.92
N ARG A 114 -3.28 21.54 3.24
CA ARG A 114 -2.29 22.44 3.86
C ARG A 114 -0.89 21.85 4.05
N LYS A 115 -0.73 20.53 3.92
CA LYS A 115 0.56 19.84 4.11
C LYS A 115 1.44 19.92 2.88
#